data_AF-A0A9P6D5M2-F1
#
_entry.id   AF-A0A9P6D5M2-F1
#
_cell.length_a   1.000
_cell.length_b   1.000
_cell.length_c   1.000
_cell.angle_alpha   90.00
_cell.angle_beta   90.00
_cell.angle_gamma   90.00
#
_symmetry.space_group_name_H-M   'P 1'
#
loop_
_entity.id
_entity.type
_entity.pdbx_description
1 polymer ?
#
loop_
_entity_poly.entity_id
_entity_poly.type
_entity_poly.pdbx_seq_one_letter_code
_entity_poly.pdbx_strand_id
1 'polypeptide(L)'
;MFKFKRGRKERTPKVLDGLDAPALARYITSGKCKNITLMLGAGVSTSAGIPDFRSPETGLYANLARLNLPYPEAVFEINFFRRNPTPFYTLAQELYPGKFRPTITHSFIKLLATKSLLHICFTQNIDTLERRAGIPAHKIIEAHGSFATQRCIRCKVEFDDDSMKEHVLLGKVPKCETCGGYVKPDIVFFGEDLPSEFINGIPRLADSDLLIVLGTSLTVHPFASLAGIVEKDCPRVLINLERVGDFGSRSDDVIMLGKCDEVVRDLAKTLGWEEELQRAWEETAQSVQSDPAKVPKLGEEQVDVDRLANEISKTLNIDETAVDESKPQDEKDKQAGRKNSEEGVTLELPTPANPPTNETTDTSKATDSIAK
;
A
#
# COMPACT_ATOMS: atom_id res chain seq x y z
N MET A 1 -34.27 13.21 32.15
CA MET A 1 -33.00 13.64 31.53
C MET A 1 -32.88 12.99 30.16
N PHE A 2 -32.55 13.78 29.14
CA PHE A 2 -32.85 13.55 27.72
C PHE A 2 -32.12 12.35 27.10
N LYS A 3 -32.89 11.44 26.47
CA LYS A 3 -32.38 10.46 25.49
C LYS A 3 -32.18 11.17 24.16
N PHE A 4 -30.95 11.53 23.81
CA PHE A 4 -30.60 11.91 22.44
C PHE A 4 -30.56 10.65 21.55
N LYS A 5 -31.72 10.22 21.04
CA LYS A 5 -31.74 9.49 19.76
C LYS A 5 -31.53 10.54 18.67
N ARG A 6 -30.28 10.78 18.25
CA ARG A 6 -30.01 11.45 16.98
C ARG A 6 -30.52 10.50 15.88
N GLY A 7 -31.73 10.74 15.39
CA GLY A 7 -32.21 10.08 14.17
C GLY A 7 -31.22 10.38 13.05
N ARG A 8 -30.69 9.33 12.40
CA ARG A 8 -30.09 9.50 11.07
C ARG A 8 -31.19 10.13 10.21
N LYS A 9 -31.00 11.36 9.74
CA LYS A 9 -31.84 11.90 8.67
C LYS A 9 -31.75 10.90 7.53
N GLU A 10 -32.88 10.30 7.17
CA GLU A 10 -32.99 9.43 6.02
C GLU A 10 -32.59 10.27 4.79
N ARG A 11 -31.51 9.87 4.11
CA ARG A 11 -30.98 10.59 2.96
C ARG A 11 -31.81 10.18 1.75
N THR A 12 -32.48 11.13 1.11
CA THR A 12 -33.18 10.90 -0.15
C THR A 12 -32.18 11.07 -1.30
N PRO A 13 -31.89 10.02 -2.08
CA PRO A 13 -31.02 10.11 -3.25
C PRO A 13 -31.65 11.02 -4.32
N LYS A 14 -30.81 11.67 -5.13
CA LYS A 14 -31.27 12.54 -6.24
C LYS A 14 -31.11 11.90 -7.60
N VAL A 15 -30.05 11.12 -7.78
CA VAL A 15 -29.67 10.50 -9.06
C VAL A 15 -29.96 9.00 -9.02
N LEU A 16 -29.60 8.35 -7.91
CA LEU A 16 -29.91 6.94 -7.70
C LEU A 16 -31.38 6.77 -7.26
N ASP A 17 -31.96 5.60 -7.47
CA ASP A 17 -33.31 5.25 -6.98
C ASP A 17 -33.28 4.52 -5.62
N GLY A 18 -32.08 4.38 -5.03
CA GLY A 18 -31.80 3.76 -3.74
C GLY A 18 -30.31 3.86 -3.40
N LEU A 19 -29.95 3.56 -2.14
CA LEU A 19 -28.56 3.58 -1.66
C LEU A 19 -28.03 2.17 -1.38
N ASP A 20 -28.30 1.25 -2.29
CA ASP A 20 -27.97 -0.16 -2.18
C ASP A 20 -27.40 -0.73 -3.50
N ALA A 21 -26.90 -1.96 -3.46
CA ALA A 21 -26.31 -2.60 -4.62
C ALA A 21 -27.30 -2.74 -5.80
N PRO A 22 -28.57 -3.13 -5.60
CA PRO A 22 -29.55 -3.17 -6.69
C PRO A 22 -29.78 -1.82 -7.38
N ALA A 23 -29.90 -0.72 -6.61
CA ALA A 23 -30.04 0.63 -7.16
C ALA A 23 -28.81 1.05 -7.96
N LEU A 24 -27.62 0.80 -7.41
CA LEU A 24 -26.36 1.06 -8.11
C LEU A 24 -26.26 0.26 -9.42
N ALA A 25 -26.62 -1.02 -9.40
CA ALA A 25 -26.60 -1.88 -10.59
C ALA A 25 -27.57 -1.39 -11.67
N ARG A 26 -28.78 -0.97 -11.29
CA ARG A 26 -29.74 -0.33 -12.22
C ARG A 26 -29.17 0.95 -12.81
N TYR A 27 -28.50 1.79 -12.01
CA TYR A 27 -27.88 3.02 -12.51
C TYR A 27 -26.76 2.73 -13.51
N ILE A 28 -25.84 1.82 -13.17
CA ILE A 28 -24.74 1.39 -14.05
C ILE A 28 -25.27 0.85 -15.39
N THR A 29 -26.37 0.08 -15.38
CA THR A 29 -26.94 -0.53 -16.58
C THR A 29 -27.96 0.34 -17.32
N SER A 30 -28.33 1.51 -16.77
CA SER A 30 -29.38 2.39 -17.32
C SER A 30 -29.03 3.11 -18.63
N GLY A 31 -27.76 3.07 -19.04
CA GLY A 31 -27.23 3.88 -20.15
C GLY A 31 -26.97 5.36 -19.80
N LYS A 32 -27.32 5.81 -18.58
CA LYS A 32 -26.95 7.12 -18.05
C LYS A 32 -25.53 7.15 -17.49
N CYS A 33 -25.04 6.03 -16.97
CA CYS A 33 -23.69 5.88 -16.47
C CYS A 33 -22.78 5.35 -17.58
N LYS A 34 -21.83 6.17 -18.05
CA LYS A 34 -20.90 5.82 -19.13
C LYS A 34 -19.45 6.04 -18.72
N ASN A 35 -19.21 6.96 -17.79
CA ASN A 35 -17.90 7.36 -17.31
C ASN A 35 -17.73 6.99 -15.82
N ILE A 36 -17.28 5.77 -15.55
CA ILE A 36 -16.94 5.32 -14.19
C ILE A 36 -15.48 5.66 -13.90
N THR A 37 -15.26 6.53 -12.93
CA THR A 37 -13.94 6.84 -12.39
C THR A 37 -13.67 6.04 -11.13
N LEU A 38 -12.47 5.50 -11.01
CA LEU A 38 -12.05 4.70 -9.87
C LEU A 38 -10.93 5.37 -9.09
N MET A 39 -10.96 5.18 -7.77
CA MET A 39 -9.85 5.48 -6.87
C MET A 39 -9.51 4.22 -6.06
N LEU A 40 -8.30 3.70 -6.22
CA LEU A 40 -7.85 2.47 -5.59
C LEU A 40 -6.77 2.77 -4.54
N GLY A 41 -6.78 1.96 -3.47
CA GLY A 41 -5.66 1.86 -2.54
C GLY A 41 -5.34 0.41 -2.19
N ALA A 42 -4.45 0.23 -1.21
CA ALA A 42 -3.83 -1.07 -0.94
C ALA A 42 -4.84 -2.18 -0.59
N GLY A 43 -6.02 -1.83 -0.08
CA GLY A 43 -7.09 -2.77 0.26
C GLY A 43 -7.54 -3.63 -0.92
N VAL A 44 -7.42 -3.16 -2.17
CA VAL A 44 -7.77 -3.96 -3.35
C VAL A 44 -6.78 -5.07 -3.67
N SER A 45 -5.56 -5.01 -3.11
CA SER A 45 -4.45 -5.95 -3.35
C SER A 45 -4.22 -6.91 -2.17
N THR A 46 -4.89 -6.71 -1.03
CA THR A 46 -4.68 -7.54 0.18
C THR A 46 -4.95 -9.03 -0.05
N SER A 47 -6.00 -9.38 -0.81
CA SER A 47 -6.31 -10.78 -1.15
C SER A 47 -5.32 -11.41 -2.13
N ALA A 48 -4.47 -10.62 -2.80
CA ALA A 48 -3.35 -11.13 -3.60
C ALA A 48 -2.17 -11.60 -2.74
N GLY A 49 -2.19 -11.34 -1.43
CA GLY A 49 -1.07 -11.59 -0.52
C GLY A 49 -0.10 -10.41 -0.40
N ILE A 50 -0.44 -9.25 -0.95
CA ILE A 50 0.31 -8.01 -0.76
C ILE A 50 -0.23 -7.33 0.50
N PRO A 51 0.56 -7.23 1.59
CA PRO A 51 0.08 -6.54 2.79
C PRO A 51 -0.20 -5.07 2.46
N ASP A 52 -1.23 -4.50 3.09
CA ASP A 52 -1.37 -3.05 3.06
C ASP A 52 -0.26 -2.39 3.90
N PHE A 53 -0.20 -1.07 3.92
CA PHE A 53 0.83 -0.39 4.70
C PHE A 53 0.53 -0.37 6.20
N ARG A 54 -0.75 -0.20 6.58
CA ARG A 54 -1.15 0.33 7.90
C ARG A 54 -1.92 -0.65 8.78
N SER A 55 -2.38 -1.79 8.27
CA SER A 55 -3.16 -2.72 9.06
C SER A 55 -2.35 -3.21 10.26
N PRO A 56 -2.94 -3.25 11.47
CA PRO A 56 -2.28 -3.82 12.63
C PRO A 56 -1.85 -5.26 12.35
N GLU A 57 -0.67 -5.64 12.84
CA GLU A 57 -0.07 -7.00 12.78
C GLU A 57 0.29 -7.54 11.39
N THR A 58 -0.47 -7.19 10.35
CA THR A 58 -0.32 -7.72 8.99
C THR A 58 0.22 -6.71 7.99
N GLY A 59 0.09 -5.41 8.29
CA GLY A 59 0.59 -4.34 7.44
C GLY A 59 2.10 -4.32 7.35
N LEU A 60 2.62 -3.80 6.23
CA LEU A 60 4.04 -3.69 5.93
C LEU A 60 4.81 -3.10 7.11
N TYR A 61 4.31 -2.00 7.69
CA TYR A 61 4.93 -1.29 8.80
C TYR A 61 5.10 -2.11 10.08
N ALA A 62 4.20 -3.05 10.37
CA ALA A 62 4.34 -3.95 11.51
C ALA A 62 5.55 -4.89 11.35
N ASN A 63 5.89 -5.23 10.09
CA ASN A 63 6.97 -6.15 9.74
C ASN A 63 8.34 -5.44 9.56
N LEU A 64 8.40 -4.10 9.64
CA LEU A 64 9.63 -3.33 9.45
C LEU A 64 10.45 -3.14 10.74
N ALA A 65 9.99 -3.63 11.89
CA ALA A 65 10.68 -3.47 13.18
C ALA A 65 12.15 -3.95 13.13
N ARG A 66 12.45 -4.96 12.30
CA ARG A 66 13.81 -5.49 12.07
C ARG A 66 14.78 -4.52 11.38
N LEU A 67 14.29 -3.48 10.72
CA LEU A 67 15.11 -2.56 9.92
C LEU A 67 15.65 -1.36 10.72
N ASN A 68 15.38 -1.32 12.04
CA ASN A 68 15.84 -0.27 12.97
C ASN A 68 15.57 1.15 12.45
N LEU A 69 14.36 1.36 11.92
CA LEU A 69 13.90 2.64 11.39
C LEU A 69 13.49 3.57 12.54
N PRO A 70 13.65 4.90 12.41
CA PRO A 70 13.18 5.85 13.43
C PRO A 70 11.65 5.80 13.59
N TYR A 71 10.94 5.51 12.50
CA TYR A 71 9.51 5.20 12.42
C TYR A 71 9.25 4.47 11.09
N PRO A 72 8.16 3.69 10.95
CA PRO A 72 7.97 2.80 9.81
C PRO A 72 7.93 3.49 8.45
N GLU A 73 7.33 4.68 8.37
CA GLU A 73 7.19 5.46 7.13
C GLU A 73 8.53 5.96 6.58
N ALA A 74 9.58 6.02 7.41
CA ALA A 74 10.89 6.54 7.02
C ALA A 74 11.51 5.78 5.83
N VAL A 75 11.18 4.49 5.65
CA VAL A 75 11.67 3.70 4.50
C VAL A 75 11.20 4.26 3.14
N PHE A 76 10.07 4.98 3.13
CA PHE A 76 9.49 5.63 1.95
C PHE A 76 9.66 7.16 1.96
N GLU A 77 10.56 7.71 2.79
CA GLU A 77 10.89 9.14 2.76
C GLU A 77 12.12 9.43 1.92
N ILE A 78 12.04 10.39 0.99
CA ILE A 78 13.16 10.67 0.08
C ILE A 78 14.40 11.18 0.82
N ASN A 79 14.22 11.93 1.90
CA ASN A 79 15.34 12.43 2.71
C ASN A 79 16.00 11.35 3.56
N PHE A 80 15.24 10.33 3.99
CA PHE A 80 15.81 9.15 4.60
C PHE A 80 16.56 8.32 3.56
N PHE A 81 15.96 8.04 2.41
CA PHE A 81 16.57 7.30 1.30
C PHE A 81 17.91 7.91 0.84
N ARG A 82 18.00 9.23 0.74
CA ARG A 82 19.25 9.95 0.41
C ARG A 82 20.37 9.68 1.41
N ARG A 83 20.06 9.47 2.69
CA ARG A 83 21.02 9.22 3.77
C ARG A 83 21.32 7.74 3.92
N ASN A 84 20.30 6.89 3.84
CA ASN A 84 20.40 5.45 4.01
C ASN A 84 19.38 4.73 3.12
N PRO A 85 19.75 4.36 1.87
CA PRO A 85 18.86 3.67 0.95
C PRO A 85 18.73 2.16 1.22
N THR A 86 19.61 1.58 2.05
CA THR A 86 19.68 0.13 2.29
C THR A 86 18.35 -0.47 2.78
N PRO A 87 17.64 0.11 3.77
CA PRO A 87 16.38 -0.46 4.25
C PRO A 87 15.31 -0.59 3.16
N PHE A 88 15.24 0.38 2.23
CA PHE A 88 14.33 0.29 1.09
C PHE A 88 14.70 -0.89 0.19
N TYR A 89 15.98 -1.09 -0.11
CA TYR A 89 16.41 -2.20 -0.98
C TYR A 89 16.29 -3.57 -0.33
N THR A 90 16.42 -3.66 1.00
CA THR A 90 16.07 -4.87 1.74
C THR A 90 14.58 -5.20 1.60
N LEU A 91 13.71 -4.19 1.58
CA LEU A 91 12.27 -4.35 1.41
C LEU A 91 11.85 -4.61 -0.05
N ALA A 92 12.50 -3.95 -1.00
CA ALA A 92 12.19 -4.04 -2.42
C ALA A 92 12.33 -5.48 -2.95
N GLN A 93 13.23 -6.28 -2.39
CA GLN A 93 13.39 -7.69 -2.72
C GLN A 93 12.11 -8.51 -2.43
N GLU A 94 11.42 -8.18 -1.35
CA GLU A 94 10.16 -8.83 -0.96
C GLU A 94 9.02 -8.38 -1.88
N LEU A 95 8.98 -7.08 -2.20
CA LEU A 95 7.90 -6.42 -2.94
C LEU A 95 8.03 -6.48 -4.48
N TYR A 96 9.12 -7.03 -5.02
CA TYR A 96 9.39 -6.99 -6.46
C TYR A 96 8.24 -7.58 -7.31
N PRO A 97 7.83 -6.93 -8.42
CA PRO A 97 6.70 -7.38 -9.25
C PRO A 97 6.83 -8.81 -9.79
N GLY A 98 5.67 -9.42 -10.10
CA GLY A 98 5.57 -10.72 -10.79
C GLY A 98 5.13 -11.90 -9.92
N LYS A 99 5.21 -11.77 -8.60
CA LYS A 99 4.88 -12.84 -7.63
C LYS A 99 3.38 -13.00 -7.35
N PHE A 100 2.64 -11.90 -7.40
CA PHE A 100 1.26 -11.84 -6.92
C PHE A 100 0.27 -11.94 -8.07
N ARG A 101 -0.91 -12.52 -7.91
CA ARG A 101 -1.92 -12.52 -8.99
C ARG A 101 -2.88 -11.35 -8.80
N PRO A 102 -3.34 -10.67 -9.87
CA PRO A 102 -4.41 -9.69 -9.75
C PRO A 102 -5.65 -10.26 -9.06
N THR A 103 -6.31 -9.43 -8.25
CA THR A 103 -7.49 -9.85 -7.47
C THR A 103 -8.77 -9.80 -8.31
N ILE A 104 -9.87 -10.29 -7.74
CA ILE A 104 -11.20 -10.19 -8.36
C ILE A 104 -11.57 -8.72 -8.61
N THR A 105 -11.23 -7.85 -7.66
CA THR A 105 -11.43 -6.41 -7.81
C THR A 105 -10.72 -5.88 -9.05
N HIS A 106 -9.47 -6.25 -9.31
CA HIS A 106 -8.74 -5.83 -10.52
C HIS A 106 -9.41 -6.35 -11.81
N SER A 107 -9.89 -7.60 -11.81
CA SER A 107 -10.61 -8.17 -12.95
C SER A 107 -11.97 -7.51 -13.20
N PHE A 108 -12.65 -7.02 -12.15
CA PHE A 108 -13.86 -6.21 -12.32
C PHE A 108 -13.55 -4.89 -13.02
N ILE A 109 -12.44 -4.23 -12.69
CA ILE A 109 -12.02 -2.99 -13.36
C ILE A 109 -11.68 -3.25 -14.82
N LYS A 110 -11.00 -4.37 -15.12
CA LYS A 110 -10.80 -4.85 -16.49
C LYS A 110 -12.15 -5.04 -17.21
N LEU A 111 -13.12 -5.64 -16.55
CA LEU A 111 -14.45 -5.86 -17.11
C LEU A 111 -15.18 -4.53 -17.40
N LEU A 112 -15.08 -3.53 -16.52
CA LEU A 112 -15.56 -2.17 -16.78
C LEU A 112 -14.92 -1.57 -18.04
N ALA A 113 -13.62 -1.79 -18.25
CA ALA A 113 -12.93 -1.33 -19.45
C ALA A 113 -13.44 -2.04 -20.71
N THR A 114 -13.59 -3.37 -20.67
CA THR A 114 -14.12 -4.17 -21.79
C THR A 114 -15.56 -3.77 -22.15
N LYS A 115 -16.37 -3.41 -21.15
CA LYS A 115 -17.74 -2.91 -21.33
C LYS A 115 -17.81 -1.42 -21.69
N SER A 116 -16.67 -0.76 -21.92
CA SER A 116 -16.57 0.67 -22.26
C SER A 116 -17.17 1.61 -21.20
N LEU A 117 -17.18 1.19 -19.93
CA LEU A 117 -17.67 1.98 -18.79
C LEU A 117 -16.53 2.64 -18.00
N LEU A 118 -15.31 2.09 -18.07
CA LEU A 118 -14.17 2.66 -17.35
C LEU A 118 -13.74 3.99 -17.99
N HIS A 119 -13.86 5.09 -17.24
CA HIS A 119 -13.37 6.40 -17.64
C HIS A 119 -11.86 6.52 -17.36
N ILE A 120 -11.47 6.43 -16.09
CA ILE A 120 -10.09 6.51 -15.61
C ILE A 120 -9.96 5.82 -14.25
N CYS A 121 -8.80 5.24 -13.97
CA CYS A 121 -8.48 4.55 -12.74
C CYS A 121 -7.27 5.22 -12.08
N PHE A 122 -7.52 5.98 -11.01
CA PHE A 122 -6.47 6.49 -10.13
C PHE A 122 -6.11 5.41 -9.12
N THR A 123 -4.83 5.07 -9.01
CA THR A 123 -4.36 4.10 -8.00
C THR A 123 -3.25 4.70 -7.14
N GLN A 124 -3.32 4.44 -5.83
CA GLN A 124 -2.24 4.69 -4.89
C GLN A 124 -1.22 3.55 -4.86
N ASN A 125 -1.56 2.41 -5.47
CA ASN A 125 -0.76 1.21 -5.43
C ASN A 125 0.40 1.31 -6.41
N ILE A 126 1.48 0.60 -6.05
CA ILE A 126 2.73 0.55 -6.80
C ILE A 126 3.00 -0.86 -7.35
N ASP A 127 2.10 -1.81 -7.06
CA ASP A 127 2.25 -3.25 -7.28
C ASP A 127 2.04 -3.69 -8.75
N THR A 128 1.54 -2.79 -9.60
CA THR A 128 1.27 -3.00 -11.03
C THR A 128 0.18 -4.03 -11.35
N LEU A 129 -0.62 -4.45 -10.37
CA LEU A 129 -1.68 -5.45 -10.58
C LEU A 129 -2.77 -4.97 -11.54
N GLU A 130 -2.99 -3.66 -11.65
CA GLU A 130 -3.91 -3.07 -12.63
C GLU A 130 -3.47 -3.37 -14.07
N ARG A 131 -2.19 -3.16 -14.37
CA ARG A 131 -1.60 -3.45 -15.68
C ARG A 131 -1.67 -4.94 -15.98
N ARG A 132 -1.39 -5.78 -14.99
CA ARG A 132 -1.38 -7.24 -15.12
C ARG A 132 -2.77 -7.85 -15.23
N ALA A 133 -3.80 -7.20 -14.69
CA ALA A 133 -5.19 -7.52 -14.99
C ALA A 133 -5.61 -7.14 -16.43
N GLY A 134 -4.74 -6.47 -17.18
CA GLY A 134 -4.96 -6.07 -18.57
C GLY A 134 -5.78 -4.79 -18.71
N ILE A 135 -5.86 -3.96 -17.66
CA ILE A 135 -6.50 -2.64 -17.76
C ILE A 135 -5.69 -1.79 -18.75
N PRO A 136 -6.31 -1.11 -19.72
CA PRO A 136 -5.57 -0.32 -20.71
C PRO A 136 -4.69 0.74 -20.05
N ALA A 137 -3.41 0.83 -20.43
CA ALA A 137 -2.44 1.73 -19.80
C ALA A 137 -2.91 3.20 -19.78
N HIS A 138 -3.53 3.70 -20.86
CA HIS A 138 -4.06 5.06 -20.95
C HIS A 138 -5.28 5.33 -20.04
N LYS A 139 -5.81 4.30 -19.38
CA LYS A 139 -6.90 4.38 -18.39
C LYS A 139 -6.37 4.31 -16.96
N ILE A 140 -5.07 4.15 -16.74
CA ILE A 140 -4.46 4.03 -15.41
C ILE A 140 -3.65 5.29 -15.12
N ILE A 141 -3.83 5.84 -13.92
CA ILE A 141 -2.99 6.90 -13.36
C ILE A 141 -2.43 6.38 -12.04
N GLU A 142 -1.14 6.05 -12.06
CA GLU A 142 -0.37 5.60 -10.91
C GLU A 142 0.06 6.82 -10.10
N ALA A 143 -0.77 7.26 -9.15
CA ALA A 143 -0.58 8.50 -8.41
C ALA A 143 0.70 8.50 -7.57
N HIS A 144 1.11 7.33 -7.09
CA HIS A 144 2.36 7.14 -6.38
C HIS A 144 3.42 6.44 -7.24
N GLY A 145 3.27 6.50 -8.56
CA GLY A 145 4.17 5.83 -9.49
C GLY A 145 4.12 4.30 -9.37
N SER A 146 5.16 3.61 -9.85
CA SER A 146 5.19 2.15 -9.84
C SER A 146 6.62 1.58 -9.95
N PHE A 147 6.75 0.27 -9.76
CA PHE A 147 7.98 -0.48 -10.04
C PHE A 147 8.22 -0.73 -11.54
N ALA A 148 7.45 -0.11 -12.44
CA ALA A 148 7.53 -0.39 -13.88
C ALA A 148 8.78 0.20 -14.55
N THR A 149 9.35 1.28 -14.00
CA THR A 149 10.57 1.93 -14.50
C THR A 149 11.39 2.47 -13.32
N GLN A 150 12.64 2.86 -13.56
CA GLN A 150 13.54 3.41 -12.53
C GLN A 150 14.43 4.51 -13.06
N ARG A 151 14.72 5.50 -12.21
CA ARG A 151 15.55 6.67 -12.56
C ARG A 151 16.48 7.06 -11.42
N CYS A 152 17.57 7.73 -11.79
CA CYS A 152 18.45 8.38 -10.81
C CYS A 152 17.69 9.46 -10.04
N ILE A 153 17.78 9.48 -8.71
CA ILE A 153 17.11 10.52 -7.90
C ILE A 153 17.65 11.93 -8.12
N ARG A 154 18.84 12.07 -8.71
CA ARG A 154 19.52 13.36 -8.95
C ARG A 154 19.38 13.84 -10.38
N CYS A 155 19.90 13.12 -11.36
CA CYS A 155 19.87 13.56 -12.78
C CYS A 155 18.67 13.05 -13.57
N LYS A 156 17.81 12.22 -12.96
CA LYS A 156 16.59 11.66 -13.57
C LYS A 156 16.82 10.79 -14.82
N VAL A 157 18.07 10.45 -15.14
CA VAL A 157 18.37 9.48 -16.20
C VAL A 157 17.74 8.13 -15.86
N GLU A 158 17.18 7.48 -16.87
CA GLU A 158 16.67 6.12 -16.78
C GLU A 158 17.77 5.13 -16.44
N PHE A 159 17.38 4.09 -15.72
CA PHE A 159 18.24 2.98 -15.36
C PHE A 159 17.65 1.70 -15.91
N ASP A 160 18.50 0.80 -16.39
CA ASP A 160 18.10 -0.42 -17.08
C ASP A 160 17.30 -1.38 -16.16
N ASP A 161 16.27 -2.01 -16.72
CA ASP A 161 15.34 -2.90 -16.00
C ASP A 161 16.04 -4.16 -15.47
N ASP A 162 16.86 -4.81 -16.31
CA ASP A 162 17.57 -6.04 -15.95
C ASP A 162 18.63 -5.77 -14.88
N SER A 163 19.34 -4.66 -15.01
CA SER A 163 20.29 -4.17 -14.02
C SER A 163 19.60 -3.88 -12.69
N MET A 164 18.44 -3.20 -12.70
CA MET A 164 17.68 -2.93 -11.46
C MET A 164 17.23 -4.21 -10.79
N LYS A 165 16.75 -5.18 -11.59
CA LYS A 165 16.34 -6.49 -11.09
C LYS A 165 17.50 -7.21 -10.40
N GLU A 166 18.68 -7.24 -11.01
CA GLU A 166 19.87 -7.82 -10.39
C GLU A 166 20.22 -7.13 -9.06
N HIS A 167 20.22 -5.80 -9.04
CA HIS A 167 20.48 -5.02 -7.84
C HIS A 167 19.51 -5.35 -6.70
N VAL A 168 18.21 -5.41 -6.99
CA VAL A 168 17.18 -5.75 -6.00
C VAL A 168 17.33 -7.20 -5.52
N LEU A 169 17.58 -8.15 -6.41
CA LEU A 169 17.77 -9.57 -6.04
C LEU A 169 18.99 -9.77 -5.15
N LEU A 170 20.07 -9.02 -5.37
CA LEU A 170 21.30 -9.07 -4.58
C LEU A 170 21.26 -8.17 -3.32
N GLY A 171 20.17 -7.42 -3.10
CA GLY A 171 20.08 -6.45 -2.01
C GLY A 171 21.11 -5.31 -2.12
N LYS A 172 21.60 -5.00 -3.32
CA LYS A 172 22.62 -3.97 -3.58
C LYS A 172 21.97 -2.68 -4.01
N VAL A 173 22.40 -1.57 -3.41
CA VAL A 173 21.92 -0.23 -3.77
C VAL A 173 22.51 0.20 -5.14
N PRO A 174 21.69 0.43 -6.17
CA PRO A 174 22.13 0.87 -7.49
C PRO A 174 22.59 2.32 -7.47
N LYS A 175 23.62 2.61 -8.27
CA LYS A 175 24.15 3.96 -8.49
C LYS A 175 24.11 4.29 -9.96
N CYS A 176 23.76 5.53 -10.25
CA CYS A 176 23.72 6.09 -11.58
C CYS A 176 25.13 6.21 -12.16
N GLU A 177 25.35 5.67 -13.35
CA GLU A 177 26.65 5.73 -14.04
C GLU A 177 27.04 7.16 -14.44
N THR A 178 26.07 8.02 -14.74
CA THR A 178 26.31 9.39 -15.21
C THR A 178 26.78 10.32 -14.10
N CYS A 179 26.28 10.17 -12.88
CA CYS A 179 26.57 11.12 -11.80
C CYS A 179 27.03 10.46 -10.49
N GLY A 180 26.77 9.17 -10.27
CA GLY A 180 27.03 8.47 -9.01
C GLY A 180 25.94 8.62 -7.95
N GLY A 181 24.78 9.22 -8.29
CA GLY A 181 23.63 9.34 -7.39
C GLY A 181 22.88 8.02 -7.27
N TYR A 182 22.13 7.83 -6.18
CA TYR A 182 21.29 6.62 -6.04
C TYR A 182 20.21 6.57 -7.12
N VAL A 183 19.86 5.36 -7.51
CA VAL A 183 18.73 5.06 -8.40
C VAL A 183 17.62 4.48 -7.54
N LYS A 184 16.36 4.69 -7.91
CA LYS A 184 15.20 3.99 -7.34
C LYS A 184 14.16 3.72 -8.42
N PRO A 185 13.26 2.74 -8.23
CA PRO A 185 12.04 2.65 -9.01
C PRO A 185 11.24 3.95 -8.96
N ASP A 186 10.48 4.24 -10.00
CA ASP A 186 9.68 5.46 -10.14
C ASP A 186 8.40 5.42 -9.27
N ILE A 187 8.59 5.04 -8.01
CA ILE A 187 7.63 5.16 -6.92
C ILE A 187 7.83 6.51 -6.26
N VAL A 188 6.75 7.20 -5.97
CA VAL A 188 6.76 8.49 -5.27
C VAL A 188 7.01 8.25 -3.78
N PHE A 189 8.11 8.78 -3.27
CA PHE A 189 8.41 8.78 -1.84
C PHE A 189 7.77 10.01 -1.17
N PHE A 190 7.55 9.94 0.13
CA PHE A 190 7.18 11.11 0.92
C PHE A 190 8.26 12.20 0.76
N GLY A 191 7.80 13.41 0.42
CA GLY A 191 8.65 14.55 0.09
C GLY A 191 9.03 14.67 -1.40
N GLU A 192 8.51 13.81 -2.27
CA GLU A 192 8.59 13.97 -3.73
C GLU A 192 7.27 14.50 -4.31
N ASP A 193 7.38 15.16 -5.47
CA ASP A 193 6.22 15.56 -6.27
C ASP A 193 5.52 14.33 -6.87
N LEU A 194 4.19 14.38 -6.96
CA LEU A 194 3.42 13.38 -7.70
C LEU A 194 3.69 13.49 -9.21
N PRO A 195 3.47 12.41 -9.99
CA PRO A 195 3.70 12.42 -11.43
C PRO A 195 2.80 13.46 -12.11
N SER A 196 3.30 14.04 -13.21
CA SER A 196 2.55 15.05 -13.97
C SER A 196 1.20 14.51 -14.47
N GLU A 197 1.15 13.22 -14.78
CA GLU A 197 0.00 12.44 -15.20
C GLU A 197 -1.11 12.46 -14.14
N PHE A 198 -0.75 12.50 -12.86
CA PHE A 198 -1.72 12.64 -11.78
C PHE A 198 -2.44 13.99 -11.88
N ILE A 199 -1.68 15.09 -11.98
CA ILE A 199 -2.22 16.45 -12.06
C ILE A 199 -3.03 16.64 -13.36
N ASN A 200 -2.49 16.17 -14.48
CA ASN A 200 -3.14 16.23 -15.80
C ASN A 200 -4.42 15.37 -15.87
N GLY A 201 -4.53 14.36 -15.01
CA GLY A 201 -5.71 13.52 -14.89
C GLY A 201 -6.86 14.17 -14.11
N ILE A 202 -6.58 15.08 -13.18
CA ILE A 202 -7.59 15.67 -12.28
C ILE A 202 -8.80 16.26 -13.04
N PRO A 203 -8.63 17.03 -14.14
CA PRO A 203 -9.76 17.59 -14.88
C PRO A 203 -10.77 16.55 -15.37
N ARG A 204 -10.34 15.29 -15.59
CA ARG A 204 -11.21 14.19 -16.03
C ARG A 204 -12.27 13.80 -14.99
N LEU A 205 -12.09 14.19 -13.73
CA LEU A 205 -13.07 13.93 -12.67
C LEU A 205 -14.39 14.67 -12.91
N ALA A 206 -14.37 15.80 -13.62
CA ALA A 206 -15.58 16.57 -13.95
C ALA A 206 -16.55 15.80 -14.86
N ASP A 207 -16.03 14.91 -15.72
CA ASP A 207 -16.83 14.13 -16.68
C ASP A 207 -17.32 12.79 -16.11
N SER A 208 -17.15 12.55 -14.80
CA SER A 208 -17.50 11.28 -14.17
C SER A 208 -19.00 11.18 -13.90
N ASP A 209 -19.63 10.12 -14.40
CA ASP A 209 -21.02 9.78 -14.07
C ASP A 209 -21.12 9.01 -12.75
N LEU A 210 -20.03 8.36 -12.34
CA LEU A 210 -19.94 7.59 -11.11
C LEU A 210 -18.49 7.55 -10.61
N LEU A 211 -18.30 7.83 -9.32
CA LEU A 211 -17.03 7.59 -8.64
C LEU A 211 -17.14 6.32 -7.78
N ILE A 212 -16.23 5.37 -7.94
CA ILE A 212 -16.10 4.22 -7.03
C ILE A 212 -14.72 4.28 -6.36
N VAL A 213 -14.72 4.37 -5.04
CA VAL A 213 -13.52 4.37 -4.19
C VAL A 213 -13.41 3.00 -3.54
N LEU A 214 -12.29 2.31 -3.76
CA LEU A 214 -12.08 0.95 -3.29
C LEU A 214 -10.79 0.83 -2.46
N GLY A 215 -10.89 0.21 -1.28
CA GLY A 215 -9.73 -0.27 -0.53
C GLY A 215 -8.71 0.82 -0.13
N THR A 216 -9.14 2.04 0.16
CA THR A 216 -8.25 3.12 0.59
C THR A 216 -8.76 3.77 1.88
N SER A 217 -7.83 4.21 2.74
CA SER A 217 -8.14 4.98 3.94
C SER A 217 -8.49 6.44 3.66
N LEU A 218 -8.20 6.94 2.45
CA LEU A 218 -8.30 8.36 2.07
C LEU A 218 -7.58 9.30 3.06
N THR A 219 -6.42 8.90 3.58
CA THR A 219 -5.62 9.73 4.51
C THR A 219 -4.40 10.39 3.87
N VAL A 220 -4.01 9.97 2.66
CA VAL A 220 -2.82 10.50 1.96
C VAL A 220 -3.26 11.55 0.95
N HIS A 221 -2.79 12.78 1.15
CA HIS A 221 -3.01 13.89 0.23
C HIS A 221 -1.86 14.01 -0.79
N PRO A 222 -2.14 14.52 -2.01
CA PRO A 222 -3.40 15.08 -2.49
C PRO A 222 -4.45 14.06 -2.97
N PHE A 223 -4.12 12.77 -3.04
CA PHE A 223 -5.01 11.73 -3.59
C PHE A 223 -6.39 11.68 -2.90
N ALA A 224 -6.43 11.76 -1.57
CA ALA A 224 -7.67 11.73 -0.80
C ALA A 224 -8.67 12.83 -1.23
N SER A 225 -8.16 13.98 -1.70
CA SER A 225 -8.99 15.11 -2.10
C SER A 225 -9.74 14.87 -3.41
N LEU A 226 -9.30 13.94 -4.27
CA LEU A 226 -9.95 13.66 -5.56
C LEU A 226 -11.42 13.24 -5.38
N ALA A 227 -11.74 12.54 -4.29
CA ALA A 227 -13.11 12.12 -3.99
C ALA A 227 -14.08 13.30 -3.76
N GLY A 228 -13.55 14.49 -3.46
CA GLY A 228 -14.31 15.73 -3.31
C GLY A 228 -14.46 16.53 -4.61
N ILE A 229 -13.61 16.27 -5.62
CA ILE A 229 -13.54 17.06 -6.86
C ILE A 229 -14.64 16.69 -7.86
N VAL A 230 -15.11 15.45 -7.86
CA VAL A 230 -16.24 15.03 -8.71
C VAL A 230 -17.48 15.89 -8.45
N GLU A 231 -18.27 16.12 -9.50
CA GLU A 231 -19.46 16.96 -9.47
C GLU A 231 -20.40 16.62 -8.32
N LYS A 232 -21.13 17.63 -7.82
CA LYS A 232 -21.96 17.47 -6.62
C LYS A 232 -23.04 16.40 -6.76
N ASP A 233 -23.58 16.28 -7.98
CA ASP A 233 -24.61 15.29 -8.31
C ASP A 233 -24.03 13.98 -8.85
N CYS A 234 -22.70 13.87 -9.01
CA CYS A 234 -22.05 12.59 -9.32
C CYS A 234 -22.17 11.64 -8.11
N PRO A 235 -22.86 10.49 -8.23
CA PRO A 235 -22.91 9.50 -7.17
C PRO A 235 -21.51 8.99 -6.82
N ARG A 236 -21.28 8.73 -5.52
CA ARG A 236 -20.02 8.17 -5.04
C ARG A 236 -20.29 6.86 -4.30
N VAL A 237 -19.48 5.86 -4.58
CA VAL A 237 -19.57 4.54 -3.95
C VAL A 237 -18.28 4.28 -3.19
N LEU A 238 -18.40 3.88 -1.93
CA LEU A 238 -17.28 3.39 -1.13
C LEU A 238 -17.41 1.87 -0.97
N ILE A 239 -16.40 1.13 -1.43
CA ILE A 239 -16.23 -0.29 -1.15
C ILE A 239 -14.97 -0.44 -0.29
N ASN A 240 -15.15 -0.67 1.01
CA ASN A 240 -14.03 -0.71 1.95
C ASN A 240 -14.42 -1.47 3.23
N LEU A 241 -13.43 -1.87 4.03
CA LEU A 241 -13.71 -2.46 5.36
C LEU A 241 -14.35 -1.45 6.32
N GLU A 242 -13.94 -0.19 6.21
CA GLU A 242 -14.35 0.89 7.10
C GLU A 242 -14.86 2.09 6.32
N ARG A 243 -15.75 2.87 6.94
CA ARG A 243 -16.19 4.15 6.40
C ARG A 243 -15.04 5.17 6.53
N VAL A 244 -14.67 5.79 5.42
CA VAL A 244 -13.54 6.72 5.33
C VAL A 244 -13.93 8.05 4.66
N GLY A 245 -13.10 9.07 4.85
CA GLY A 245 -13.34 10.41 4.30
C GLY A 245 -14.69 10.99 4.75
N ASP A 246 -15.35 11.71 3.85
CA ASP A 246 -16.67 12.30 4.09
C ASP A 246 -17.83 11.46 3.53
N PHE A 247 -17.57 10.22 3.08
CA PHE A 247 -18.57 9.36 2.45
C PHE A 247 -19.80 9.20 3.33
N GLY A 248 -21.00 9.39 2.80
CA GLY A 248 -22.25 9.41 3.55
C GLY A 248 -22.75 10.81 3.88
N SER A 249 -22.01 11.85 3.49
CA SER A 249 -22.41 13.25 3.61
C SER A 249 -23.22 13.74 2.40
N ARG A 250 -23.00 13.18 1.20
CA ARG A 250 -23.81 13.51 0.00
C ARG A 250 -25.06 12.63 -0.06
N SER A 251 -26.07 13.09 -0.80
CA SER A 251 -27.35 12.39 -0.99
C SER A 251 -27.17 11.02 -1.64
N ASP A 252 -26.28 10.95 -2.62
CA ASP A 252 -26.08 9.78 -3.49
C ASP A 252 -24.77 9.03 -3.15
N ASP A 253 -24.28 9.17 -1.91
CA ASP A 253 -23.17 8.35 -1.40
C ASP A 253 -23.69 6.97 -0.97
N VAL A 254 -23.24 5.93 -1.67
CA VAL A 254 -23.46 4.51 -1.34
C VAL A 254 -22.23 3.99 -0.59
N ILE A 255 -22.46 3.27 0.52
CA ILE A 255 -21.39 2.72 1.35
C ILE A 255 -21.62 1.21 1.46
N MET A 256 -20.68 0.43 0.93
CA MET A 256 -20.71 -1.02 0.91
C MET A 256 -19.51 -1.52 1.72
N LEU A 257 -19.76 -1.88 2.99
CA LEU A 257 -18.70 -2.30 3.89
C LEU A 257 -18.44 -3.81 3.78
N GLY A 258 -17.19 -4.17 3.60
CA GLY A 258 -16.75 -5.55 3.44
C GLY A 258 -15.39 -5.65 2.73
N LYS A 259 -14.89 -6.87 2.54
CA LYS A 259 -13.68 -7.05 1.72
C LYS A 259 -14.00 -6.71 0.27
N CYS A 260 -13.07 -6.03 -0.40
CA CYS A 260 -13.28 -5.55 -1.78
C CYS A 260 -13.75 -6.66 -2.72
N ASP A 261 -13.07 -7.81 -2.71
CA ASP A 261 -13.42 -8.93 -3.60
C ASP A 261 -14.80 -9.52 -3.31
N GLU A 262 -15.21 -9.64 -2.05
CA GLU A 262 -16.53 -10.17 -1.67
C GLU A 262 -17.63 -9.22 -2.15
N VAL A 263 -17.50 -7.92 -1.85
CA VAL A 263 -18.45 -6.89 -2.25
C VAL A 263 -18.53 -6.74 -3.78
N VAL A 264 -17.39 -6.82 -4.47
CA VAL A 264 -17.33 -6.77 -5.94
C VAL A 264 -18.00 -7.98 -6.57
N ARG A 265 -17.85 -9.20 -6.01
CA ARG A 265 -18.59 -10.38 -6.48
C ARG A 265 -20.09 -10.21 -6.35
N ASP A 266 -20.56 -9.72 -5.20
CA ASP A 266 -21.98 -9.46 -4.97
C ASP A 266 -22.54 -8.39 -5.92
N LEU A 267 -21.79 -7.32 -6.16
CA LEU A 267 -22.15 -6.29 -7.14
C LEU A 267 -22.18 -6.87 -8.57
N ALA A 268 -21.18 -7.66 -8.96
CA ALA A 268 -21.13 -8.30 -10.27
C ALA A 268 -22.30 -9.27 -10.47
N LYS A 269 -22.66 -10.04 -9.43
CA LYS A 269 -23.86 -10.88 -9.44
C LYS A 269 -25.14 -10.05 -9.65
N THR A 270 -25.26 -8.94 -8.94
CA THR A 270 -26.40 -8.02 -9.08
C THR A 270 -26.48 -7.39 -10.49
N LEU A 271 -25.32 -7.15 -11.12
CA LEU A 271 -25.20 -6.67 -12.50
C LEU A 271 -25.45 -7.77 -13.55
N GLY A 272 -25.52 -9.05 -13.15
CA GLY A 272 -25.57 -10.19 -14.06
C GLY A 272 -24.24 -10.50 -14.75
N TRP A 273 -23.11 -10.07 -14.17
CA TRP A 273 -21.75 -10.18 -14.72
C TRP A 273 -20.88 -11.23 -14.00
N GLU A 274 -21.45 -12.05 -13.11
CA GLU A 274 -20.71 -13.01 -12.27
C GLU A 274 -19.81 -13.95 -13.10
N GLU A 275 -20.38 -14.57 -14.14
CA GLU A 275 -19.66 -15.47 -15.05
C GLU A 275 -18.58 -14.75 -15.86
N GLU A 276 -18.84 -13.52 -16.31
CA GLU A 276 -17.85 -12.71 -17.04
C GLU A 276 -16.69 -12.29 -16.14
N LEU A 277 -16.99 -11.91 -14.90
CA LEU A 277 -15.99 -11.56 -13.89
C LEU A 277 -15.11 -12.77 -13.54
N GLN A 278 -15.71 -13.93 -13.34
CA GLN A 278 -14.99 -15.15 -13.02
C GLN A 278 -14.04 -15.54 -14.16
N ARG A 279 -14.50 -15.51 -15.42
CA ARG A 279 -13.63 -15.75 -16.59
C ARG A 279 -12.49 -14.72 -16.69
N ALA A 280 -12.81 -13.42 -16.57
CA ALA A 280 -11.81 -12.36 -16.61
C ALA A 280 -10.76 -12.51 -15.51
N TRP A 281 -11.13 -13.05 -14.34
CA TRP A 281 -10.18 -13.37 -13.28
C TRP A 281 -9.36 -14.61 -13.58
N GLU A 282 -9.95 -15.68 -14.09
CA GLU A 282 -9.24 -16.89 -14.51
C GLU A 282 -8.14 -16.61 -15.54
N GLU A 283 -8.40 -15.73 -16.50
CA GLU A 283 -7.42 -15.28 -17.50
C GLU A 283 -6.16 -14.66 -16.86
N THR A 284 -6.30 -13.99 -15.71
CA THR A 284 -5.14 -13.40 -15.00
C THR A 284 -4.17 -14.44 -14.42
N ALA A 285 -4.55 -15.72 -14.35
CA ALA A 285 -3.65 -16.77 -13.86
C ALA A 285 -2.35 -16.85 -14.66
N GLN A 286 -2.41 -16.54 -15.96
CA GLN A 286 -1.25 -16.52 -16.86
C GLN A 286 -0.29 -15.35 -16.59
N SER A 287 -0.73 -14.33 -15.84
CA SER A 287 0.07 -13.14 -15.56
C SER A 287 1.12 -13.36 -14.46
N VAL A 288 1.04 -14.45 -13.70
CA VAL A 288 2.02 -14.79 -12.65
C VAL A 288 3.23 -15.45 -13.33
N GLN A 289 4.41 -14.89 -13.13
CA GLN A 289 5.63 -15.55 -13.61
C GLN A 289 5.79 -16.85 -12.82
N SER A 290 5.84 -18.00 -13.52
CA SER A 290 6.29 -19.22 -12.89
C SER A 290 7.76 -19.01 -12.50
N ASP A 291 8.08 -19.08 -11.20
CA ASP A 291 9.47 -19.07 -10.75
C ASP A 291 10.29 -20.07 -11.60
N PRO A 292 11.34 -19.63 -12.33
CA PRO A 292 12.32 -20.56 -12.86
C PRO A 292 13.09 -21.27 -11.72
N ALA A 293 12.92 -20.80 -10.48
CA ALA A 293 13.36 -21.47 -9.26
C ALA A 293 12.26 -22.35 -8.63
N LYS A 294 11.70 -23.29 -9.39
CA LYS A 294 11.51 -24.62 -8.79
C LYS A 294 12.91 -25.20 -8.59
N VAL A 295 13.56 -24.84 -7.48
CA VAL A 295 14.47 -25.78 -6.85
C VAL A 295 13.65 -27.05 -6.69
N PRO A 296 14.10 -28.21 -7.20
CA PRO A 296 13.36 -29.44 -7.02
C PRO A 296 13.06 -29.57 -5.52
N LYS A 297 11.79 -29.79 -5.15
CA LYS A 297 11.54 -30.43 -3.87
C LYS A 297 12.30 -31.74 -3.95
N LEU A 298 13.46 -31.82 -3.28
CA LEU A 298 14.02 -33.10 -2.91
C LEU A 298 12.86 -33.82 -2.24
N GLY A 299 12.50 -34.97 -2.84
CA GLY A 299 11.62 -35.91 -2.18
C GLY A 299 12.16 -36.19 -0.78
N GLU A 300 11.26 -36.58 0.10
CA GLU A 300 11.61 -37.18 1.37
C GLU A 300 12.43 -38.46 1.12
N GLU A 301 13.72 -38.30 0.86
CA GLU A 301 14.72 -39.32 1.10
C GLU A 301 15.51 -38.85 2.31
N GLN A 302 15.29 -39.57 3.41
CA GLN A 302 15.99 -39.43 4.68
C GLN A 302 17.50 -39.54 4.43
N VAL A 303 18.21 -38.42 4.35
CA VAL A 303 19.67 -38.41 4.29
C VAL A 303 20.18 -38.72 5.70
N ASP A 304 20.79 -39.88 5.85
CA ASP A 304 21.43 -40.34 7.09
C ASP A 304 22.69 -39.52 7.37
N VAL A 305 22.55 -38.55 8.28
CA VAL A 305 23.57 -37.54 8.63
C VAL A 305 24.84 -38.20 9.17
N ASP A 306 24.73 -39.38 9.78
CA ASP A 306 25.86 -40.13 10.36
C ASP A 306 26.75 -40.77 9.27
N ARG A 307 26.18 -41.04 8.09
CA ARG A 307 26.91 -41.63 6.98
C ARG A 307 27.79 -40.60 6.26
N LEU A 308 27.30 -39.37 6.12
CA LEU A 308 28.03 -38.26 5.50
C LEU A 308 29.15 -37.73 6.40
N ALA A 309 28.95 -37.71 7.72
CA ALA A 309 29.99 -37.35 8.68
C ALA A 309 31.18 -38.33 8.65
N ASN A 310 30.90 -39.63 8.45
CA ASN A 310 31.95 -40.66 8.37
C ASN A 310 32.74 -40.65 7.05
N GLU A 311 32.15 -40.18 5.95
CA GLU A 311 32.87 -40.02 4.67
C GLU A 311 33.79 -38.79 4.66
N ILE A 312 33.39 -37.71 5.35
CA ILE A 312 34.23 -36.50 5.50
C ILE A 312 35.47 -36.80 6.35
N SER A 313 35.31 -37.54 7.45
CA SER A 313 36.44 -37.95 8.31
C SER A 313 37.42 -38.92 7.64
N LYS A 314 36.98 -39.70 6.65
CA LYS A 314 37.88 -40.56 5.85
C LYS A 314 38.67 -39.80 4.78
N THR A 315 38.20 -38.62 4.38
CA THR A 315 38.81 -37.83 3.29
C THR A 315 39.83 -36.81 3.84
N LEU A 316 39.72 -36.44 5.12
CA LEU A 316 40.64 -35.54 5.80
C LEU A 316 41.63 -36.36 6.64
N ASN A 317 42.79 -36.67 6.06
CA ASN A 317 43.97 -37.16 6.80
C ASN A 317 44.45 -36.05 7.76
N ILE A 318 43.91 -36.02 8.97
CA ILE A 318 44.48 -35.24 10.08
C ILE A 318 44.85 -36.24 11.18
N ASP A 319 46.15 -36.47 11.26
CA ASP A 319 46.83 -37.12 12.38
C ASP A 319 46.72 -36.22 13.61
N GLU A 320 46.11 -36.70 14.69
CA GLU A 320 46.29 -36.12 16.03
C GLU A 320 46.73 -37.23 16.99
N THR A 321 48.05 -37.37 17.07
CA THR A 321 48.71 -37.90 18.26
C THR A 321 48.99 -36.73 19.21
N ALA A 322 48.32 -36.69 20.35
CA ALA A 322 48.89 -36.36 21.66
C ALA A 322 47.79 -36.35 22.72
N VAL A 323 47.86 -37.38 23.57
CA VAL A 323 47.16 -37.51 24.85
C VAL A 323 47.79 -36.55 25.87
N ASP A 324 47.00 -35.83 26.66
CA ASP A 324 47.20 -35.87 28.12
C ASP A 324 45.93 -35.48 28.90
N GLU A 325 45.70 -36.25 29.97
CA GLU A 325 44.54 -36.28 30.83
C GLU A 325 44.68 -35.29 32.00
N SER A 326 43.56 -34.72 32.47
CA SER A 326 43.23 -34.74 33.91
C SER A 326 41.85 -34.14 34.20
N LYS A 327 41.01 -34.96 34.86
CA LYS A 327 39.72 -34.59 35.48
C LYS A 327 39.94 -33.70 36.73
N PRO A 328 38.89 -33.08 37.30
CA PRO A 328 38.13 -33.77 38.34
C PRO A 328 36.60 -33.50 38.39
N GLN A 329 35.97 -34.29 39.25
CA GLN A 329 34.56 -34.57 39.54
C GLN A 329 33.72 -33.47 40.23
N ASP A 330 32.42 -33.75 40.23
CA ASP A 330 31.28 -33.20 40.98
C ASP A 330 31.52 -32.78 42.45
N GLU A 331 30.85 -31.72 42.91
CA GLU A 331 29.73 -31.74 43.89
C GLU A 331 29.48 -30.37 44.60
N LYS A 332 28.19 -30.01 44.65
CA LYS A 332 27.38 -29.43 45.75
C LYS A 332 27.75 -28.12 46.49
N ASP A 333 26.71 -27.27 46.51
CA ASP A 333 26.18 -26.45 47.61
C ASP A 333 27.11 -25.52 48.42
N LYS A 334 26.77 -24.21 48.40
CA LYS A 334 26.28 -23.50 49.59
C LYS A 334 25.81 -22.07 49.29
N GLN A 335 24.61 -21.77 49.76
CA GLN A 335 24.07 -20.44 50.04
C GLN A 335 24.99 -19.63 50.98
N ALA A 336 25.13 -18.33 50.71
CA ALA A 336 25.03 -17.28 51.73
C ALA A 336 24.87 -15.91 51.04
N GLY A 337 23.77 -15.22 51.36
CA GLY A 337 23.46 -13.91 50.80
C GLY A 337 24.27 -12.76 51.38
N ARG A 338 24.20 -11.62 50.69
CA ARG A 338 24.31 -10.30 51.31
C ARG A 338 23.49 -9.27 50.54
N LYS A 339 22.81 -8.45 51.33
CA LYS A 339 21.85 -7.39 51.01
C LYS A 339 22.51 -6.10 50.50
N ASN A 340 21.63 -5.23 49.96
CA ASN A 340 21.72 -3.77 49.69
C ASN A 340 22.47 -3.39 48.40
N SER A 341 22.02 -2.43 47.59
CA SER A 341 21.20 -1.24 47.86
C SER A 341 20.39 -0.82 46.63
N GLU A 342 19.21 -0.25 46.89
CA GLU A 342 18.42 0.56 45.98
C GLU A 342 19.18 1.83 45.57
N GLU A 343 19.06 2.23 44.30
CA GLU A 343 19.05 3.65 43.91
C GLU A 343 18.25 3.77 42.61
N GLY A 344 17.06 4.36 42.75
CA GLY A 344 16.18 4.71 41.64
C GLY A 344 16.65 5.98 40.94
N VAL A 345 16.53 6.02 39.62
CA VAL A 345 16.64 7.25 38.84
C VAL A 345 15.29 7.47 38.16
N THR A 346 14.52 8.38 38.75
CA THR A 346 13.38 9.06 38.15
C THR A 346 13.88 10.01 37.06
N LEU A 347 13.44 9.81 35.82
CA LEU A 347 13.61 10.78 34.73
C LEU A 347 12.36 11.65 34.66
N GLU A 348 12.51 12.93 35.04
CA GLU A 348 11.49 13.97 34.86
C GLU A 348 11.33 14.33 33.37
N LEU A 349 10.09 14.34 32.89
CA LEU A 349 9.70 14.88 31.58
C LEU A 349 9.42 16.39 31.71
N PRO A 350 9.91 17.25 30.79
CA PRO A 350 9.59 18.68 30.83
C PRO A 350 8.15 18.94 30.37
N THR A 351 7.45 19.80 31.11
CA THR A 351 6.11 20.30 30.82
C THR A 351 6.11 21.30 29.64
N PRO A 352 5.04 21.34 28.81
CA PRO A 352 4.93 22.31 27.73
C PRO A 352 4.51 23.69 28.25
N ALA A 353 5.17 24.73 27.74
CA ALA A 353 4.87 26.13 28.02
C ALA A 353 3.50 26.56 27.43
N ASN A 354 2.76 27.36 28.20
CA ASN A 354 1.50 27.97 27.79
C ASN A 354 1.67 28.99 26.64
N PRO A 355 0.66 29.15 25.77
CA PRO A 355 0.67 30.18 24.73
C PRO A 355 0.35 31.58 25.29
N PRO A 356 0.84 32.66 24.67
CA PRO A 356 0.59 34.02 25.11
C PRO A 356 -0.84 34.49 24.80
N THR A 357 -1.35 35.33 25.69
CA THR A 357 -2.66 35.98 25.71
C THR A 357 -2.83 37.01 24.59
N ASN A 358 -4.02 36.99 23.96
CA ASN A 358 -4.51 38.03 23.04
C ASN A 358 -4.69 39.37 23.77
N GLU A 359 -3.93 40.40 23.36
CA GLU A 359 -4.31 41.80 23.59
C GLU A 359 -5.10 42.32 22.39
N THR A 360 -6.37 42.62 22.65
CA THR A 360 -7.24 43.43 21.82
C THR A 360 -6.73 44.87 21.78
N THR A 361 -6.39 45.38 20.61
CA THR A 361 -6.36 46.83 20.35
C THR A 361 -7.41 47.20 19.33
N ASP A 362 -8.35 47.99 19.82
CA ASP A 362 -9.38 48.73 19.15
C ASP A 362 -8.75 50.00 18.53
N THR A 363 -8.89 50.20 17.22
CA THR A 363 -8.80 51.54 16.64
C THR A 363 -9.81 51.68 15.51
N SER A 364 -10.81 52.49 15.79
CA SER A 364 -11.79 53.07 14.87
C SER A 364 -11.24 54.33 14.18
N LYS A 365 -11.80 54.62 12.99
CA LYS A 365 -11.71 55.87 12.17
C LYS A 365 -10.37 56.04 11.41
N ALA A 366 -10.31 56.51 10.16
CA ALA A 366 -11.17 57.42 9.42
C ALA A 366 -11.08 57.26 7.88
N THR A 367 -12.13 57.78 7.25
CA THR A 367 -12.35 58.26 5.87
C THR A 367 -11.15 58.80 5.07
N ASP A 368 -11.09 58.48 3.77
CA ASP A 368 -11.17 59.39 2.59
C ASP A 368 -10.68 58.64 1.34
N SER A 369 -11.53 58.38 0.33
CA SER A 369 -11.86 59.26 -0.80
C SER A 369 -10.62 59.82 -1.53
N ILE A 370 -10.39 59.34 -2.77
CA ILE A 370 -10.02 60.12 -3.98
C ILE A 370 -9.86 59.18 -5.18
N ALA A 371 -10.53 59.58 -6.27
CA ALA A 371 -10.51 58.98 -7.58
C ALA A 371 -9.20 59.27 -8.35
N LYS A 372 -8.77 58.30 -9.17
CA LYS A 372 -8.59 58.45 -10.63
C LYS A 372 -8.29 57.10 -11.27
#